data_AF-A8PVW1-F1
#
_entry.id   AF-A8PVW1-F1
#
_cell.length_a   1.000
_cell.length_b   1.000
_cell.length_c   1.000
_cell.angle_alpha   90.00
_cell.angle_beta   90.00
_cell.angle_gamma   90.00
#
_symmetry.space_group_name_H-M   'P 1'
#
loop_
_entity.id
_entity.type
_entity.pdbx_description
1 polymer ?
#
loop_
_entity_poly.entity_id
_entity_poly.type
_entity_poly.pdbx_seq_one_letter_code
_entity_poly.pdbx_strand_id
1 'polypeptide(L)'
;MFRSLLASTLLLIPLVFAKDDSSVFYCFAHTSETGFDQWHMSVPATDKVCETLSSGQKYADENGGCRIKPYDVKWFKERCGYHREGNRDHSAGTVLSPSE
;
A
#
# COMPACT_ATOMS: atom_id res chain seq x y z
N MET A 1 -59.69 19.73 11.37
CA MET A 1 -58.47 20.51 11.10
C MET A 1 -57.31 19.84 11.84
N PHE A 2 -56.44 19.11 11.14
CA PHE A 2 -55.17 18.64 11.71
C PHE A 2 -54.08 18.93 10.68
N ARG A 3 -53.29 19.96 10.96
CA ARG A 3 -52.12 20.36 10.18
C ARG A 3 -50.95 19.50 10.66
N SER A 4 -50.64 18.43 9.95
CA SER A 4 -49.41 17.66 10.20
C SER A 4 -48.21 18.46 9.67
N LEU A 5 -47.41 18.98 10.59
CA LEU A 5 -46.10 19.55 10.32
C LEU A 5 -45.12 18.40 10.08
N LEU A 6 -44.80 18.11 8.82
CA LEU A 6 -43.69 17.25 8.46
C LEU A 6 -42.38 18.00 8.75
N ALA A 7 -41.83 17.78 9.94
CA ALA A 7 -40.49 18.24 10.30
C ALA A 7 -39.47 17.47 9.44
N SER A 8 -39.00 18.10 8.36
CA SER A 8 -37.83 17.63 7.61
C SER A 8 -36.58 17.87 8.44
N THR A 9 -36.21 16.90 9.27
CA THR A 9 -34.86 16.84 9.82
C THR A 9 -33.90 16.48 8.69
N LEU A 10 -33.34 17.50 8.03
CA LEU A 10 -32.14 17.34 7.22
C LEU A 10 -31.05 16.77 8.13
N LEU A 11 -30.77 15.48 7.96
CA LEU A 11 -29.58 14.83 8.50
C LEU A 11 -28.37 15.58 7.95
N LEU A 12 -27.79 16.44 8.78
CA LEU A 12 -26.44 16.96 8.61
C LEU A 12 -25.49 15.76 8.73
N ILE A 13 -25.33 15.01 7.64
CA ILE A 13 -24.26 14.04 7.51
C ILE A 13 -22.97 14.86 7.53
N PRO A 14 -22.12 14.72 8.55
CA PRO A 14 -20.81 15.32 8.47
C PRO A 14 -20.10 14.62 7.31
N LEU A 15 -19.94 15.33 6.19
CA LEU A 15 -19.00 15.01 5.13
C LEU A 15 -17.60 15.13 5.75
N VAL A 16 -17.23 14.14 6.57
CA VAL A 16 -15.84 13.94 6.97
C VAL A 16 -15.16 13.51 5.69
N PHE A 17 -14.57 14.48 4.99
CA PHE A 17 -13.57 14.20 3.96
C PHE A 17 -12.46 13.42 4.65
N ALA A 18 -12.56 12.09 4.63
CA ALA A 18 -11.52 11.22 5.13
C ALA A 18 -10.29 11.50 4.28
N LYS A 19 -9.34 12.24 4.85
CA LYS A 19 -8.06 12.51 4.21
C LYS A 19 -7.41 11.15 3.95
N ASP A 20 -7.16 10.85 2.68
CA ASP A 20 -6.49 9.62 2.31
C ASP A 20 -5.02 9.71 2.75
N ASP A 21 -4.73 9.04 3.87
CA ASP A 21 -3.42 8.90 4.51
C ASP A 21 -2.63 7.69 3.99
N SER A 22 -3.05 7.13 2.86
CA SER A 22 -2.37 6.01 2.24
C SER A 22 -1.00 6.41 1.67
N SER A 23 -0.14 5.40 1.52
CA SER A 23 1.22 5.54 0.95
C SER A 23 1.48 4.39 -0.03
N VAL A 24 2.25 4.66 -1.07
CA VAL A 24 2.58 3.68 -2.11
C VAL A 24 3.91 3.00 -1.79
N PHE A 25 3.88 1.67 -1.68
CA PHE A 25 5.03 0.84 -1.35
C PHE A 25 5.34 -0.18 -2.45
N TYR A 26 6.62 -0.56 -2.51
CA TYR A 26 7.17 -1.51 -3.45
C TYR A 26 8.09 -2.49 -2.72
N CYS A 27 8.18 -3.70 -3.23
CA CYS A 27 9.21 -4.66 -2.87
C CYS A 27 10.42 -4.52 -3.79
N PHE A 28 11.61 -4.45 -3.20
CA PHE A 28 12.88 -4.42 -3.91
C PHE A 28 13.65 -5.71 -3.60
N ALA A 29 14.18 -6.35 -4.63
CA ALA A 29 15.07 -7.50 -4.52
C ALA A 29 16.52 -7.04 -4.72
N HIS A 30 17.40 -7.47 -3.82
CA HIS A 30 18.83 -7.27 -3.93
C HIS A 30 19.43 -8.30 -4.88
N THR A 31 20.18 -7.85 -5.87
CA THR A 31 20.96 -8.72 -6.76
C THR A 31 22.41 -8.28 -6.72
N SER A 32 23.30 -9.24 -6.43
CA SER A 32 24.75 -9.08 -6.52
C SER A 32 25.28 -10.01 -7.61
N GLU A 33 24.74 -9.86 -8.83
CA GLU A 33 25.28 -10.51 -10.01
C GLU A 33 26.31 -9.52 -10.59
N THR A 34 27.58 -9.95 -10.70
CA THR A 34 28.74 -9.16 -11.18
C THR A 34 29.51 -8.29 -10.17
N GLY A 35 29.19 -8.35 -8.87
CA GLY A 35 29.92 -7.62 -7.83
C GLY A 35 29.49 -6.14 -7.66
N PHE A 36 28.39 -5.75 -8.31
CA PHE A 36 27.68 -4.51 -8.04
C PHE A 36 26.40 -4.81 -7.27
N ASP A 37 26.26 -4.18 -6.11
CA ASP A 37 25.05 -4.30 -5.30
C ASP A 37 23.95 -3.42 -5.90
N GLN A 38 22.93 -4.06 -6.48
CA GLN A 38 21.82 -3.38 -7.11
C GLN A 38 20.49 -3.84 -6.51
N TRP A 39 19.63 -2.86 -6.25
CA TRP A 39 18.26 -3.08 -5.82
C TRP A 39 17.33 -2.87 -7.00
N HIS A 40 16.48 -3.86 -7.25
CA HIS A 40 15.52 -3.82 -8.35
C HIS A 40 14.11 -3.98 -7.79
N MET A 41 13.19 -3.15 -8.27
CA MET A 41 11.78 -3.31 -7.93
C MET A 41 11.25 -4.64 -8.46
N SER A 42 10.70 -5.47 -7.58
CA SER A 42 9.97 -6.70 -7.92
C SER A 42 8.47 -6.42 -7.86
N VAL A 43 7.89 -6.13 -9.02
CA VAL A 43 6.42 -6.00 -9.17
C VAL A 43 5.70 -7.30 -8.74
N PRO A 44 6.15 -8.51 -9.12
CA PRO A 44 5.52 -9.74 -8.67
C PRO A 44 5.50 -9.91 -7.14
N ALA A 45 6.58 -9.55 -6.45
CA ALA A 45 6.63 -9.58 -5.00
C ALA A 45 5.70 -8.52 -4.37
N THR A 46 5.72 -7.30 -4.93
CA THR A 46 4.84 -6.20 -4.50
C THR A 46 3.38 -6.61 -4.59
N ASP A 47 2.99 -7.21 -5.71
CA ASP A 47 1.63 -7.69 -5.99
C ASP A 47 1.17 -8.72 -4.96
N LYS A 48 1.98 -9.76 -4.75
CA LYS A 48 1.67 -10.82 -3.79
C LYS A 48 1.54 -10.29 -2.36
N VAL A 49 2.41 -9.37 -1.95
CA VAL A 49 2.31 -8.77 -0.62
C VAL A 49 1.05 -7.90 -0.53
N CYS A 50 0.76 -7.10 -1.56
CA CYS A 50 -0.40 -6.22 -1.59
C CYS A 50 -1.72 -6.98 -1.41
N GLU A 51 -1.88 -8.12 -2.09
CA GLU A 51 -3.07 -8.97 -2.00
C GLU A 51 -3.32 -9.56 -0.61
N THR A 52 -2.30 -9.62 0.25
CA THR A 52 -2.43 -10.15 1.62
C THR A 52 -2.82 -9.10 2.66
N LEU A 53 -2.86 -7.82 2.29
CA LEU A 53 -3.10 -6.71 3.21
C LEU A 53 -4.54 -6.22 3.06
N SER A 54 -5.18 -5.98 4.20
CA SER A 54 -6.58 -5.54 4.24
C SER A 54 -6.83 -4.21 3.53
N SER A 55 -5.82 -3.32 3.52
CA SER A 55 -5.86 -2.02 2.86
C SER A 55 -5.13 -1.98 1.52
N GLY A 56 -4.59 -3.11 1.06
CA GLY A 56 -3.83 -3.20 -0.18
C GLY A 56 -4.67 -2.82 -1.39
N GLN A 57 -4.25 -1.79 -2.10
CA GLN A 57 -4.89 -1.33 -3.33
C GLN A 57 -3.85 -1.14 -4.42
N LYS A 58 -4.20 -1.55 -5.64
CA LYS A 58 -3.38 -1.40 -6.82
C LYS A 58 -4.04 -0.44 -7.79
N TYR A 59 -3.28 0.54 -8.24
CA TYR A 59 -3.70 1.48 -9.27
C TYR A 59 -2.77 1.39 -10.47
N ALA A 60 -3.31 1.59 -11.67
CA ALA A 60 -2.56 1.42 -12.92
C ALA A 60 -1.45 2.48 -13.09
N ASP A 61 -1.59 3.63 -12.45
CA ASP A 61 -0.65 4.76 -12.48
C ASP A 61 0.50 4.66 -11.46
N GLU A 62 0.46 3.69 -10.54
CA GLU A 62 1.46 3.53 -9.47
C GLU A 62 2.64 2.62 -9.88
N ASN A 63 2.82 2.32 -11.18
CA ASN A 63 3.93 1.51 -11.71
C ASN A 63 4.14 0.16 -10.99
N GLY A 64 3.06 -0.51 -10.62
CA GLY A 64 3.13 -1.78 -9.88
C GLY A 64 3.32 -1.62 -8.37
N GLY A 65 3.10 -0.42 -7.84
CA GLY A 65 3.08 -0.13 -6.40
C GLY A 65 1.82 -0.63 -5.72
N CYS A 66 1.91 -0.77 -4.40
CA CYS A 66 0.80 -1.08 -3.52
C CYS A 66 0.50 0.13 -2.63
N ARG A 67 -0.65 0.75 -2.83
CA ARG A 67 -1.19 1.76 -1.92
C ARG A 67 -1.73 1.06 -0.67
N ILE A 68 -1.22 1.44 0.50
CA ILE A 68 -1.59 0.86 1.80
C ILE A 68 -1.88 1.95 2.82
N LYS A 69 -2.73 1.64 3.80
CA LYS A 69 -2.99 2.50 4.95
C LYS A 69 -1.90 2.34 6.02
N PRO A 70 -1.71 3.33 6.92
CA PRO A 70 -0.63 3.29 7.93
C PRO A 70 -0.61 2.02 8.80
N TYR A 71 -1.77 1.44 9.08
CA TYR A 71 -1.88 0.23 9.92
C TYR A 71 -1.33 -1.04 9.24
N ASP A 72 -1.21 -1.08 7.92
CA ASP A 72 -0.69 -2.22 7.15
C ASP A 72 0.78 -2.04 6.73
N VAL A 73 1.38 -0.86 6.94
CA VAL A 73 2.78 -0.57 6.56
C VAL A 73 3.77 -1.55 7.18
N LYS A 74 3.63 -1.85 8.47
CA LYS A 74 4.51 -2.81 9.15
C LYS A 74 4.42 -4.19 8.51
N TRP A 75 3.20 -4.67 8.26
CA TRP A 75 2.97 -5.98 7.64
C TRP A 75 3.47 -6.05 6.21
N PHE A 76 3.36 -4.95 5.44
CA PHE A 76 3.95 -4.86 4.12
C PHE A 76 5.46 -5.08 4.19
N LYS A 77 6.16 -4.32 5.05
CA LYS A 77 7.62 -4.42 5.21
C LYS A 77 8.06 -5.84 5.59
N GLU A 78 7.40 -6.43 6.58
CA GLU A 78 7.72 -7.79 7.04
C GLU A 78 7.52 -8.84 5.94
N ARG A 79 6.36 -8.84 5.27
CA ARG A 79 6.05 -9.83 4.22
C ARG A 79 6.94 -9.67 3.01
N CYS A 80 7.34 -8.44 2.71
CA CYS A 80 8.32 -8.15 1.68
C CYS A 80 9.69 -8.76 2.04
N GLY A 81 10.17 -8.56 3.28
CA GLY A 81 11.43 -9.17 3.76
C GLY A 81 11.41 -10.70 3.84
N TYR A 82 10.24 -11.33 4.00
CA TYR A 82 10.07 -12.78 3.93
C TYR A 82 9.86 -13.32 2.51
N HIS A 83 9.73 -12.45 1.51
CA HIS A 83 9.54 -12.90 0.13
C HIS A 83 10.81 -13.57 -0.37
N ARG A 84 10.67 -14.82 -0.86
CA ARG A 84 11.78 -15.60 -1.40
C ARG A 84 11.66 -15.74 -2.91
N GLU A 85 12.32 -14.86 -3.66
CA GLU A 85 12.71 -15.10 -5.07
C GLU A 85 14.19 -15.54 -5.09
N GLY A 86 14.47 -16.82 -4.81
CA GLY A 86 15.83 -17.36 -4.72
C GLY A 86 16.55 -16.97 -3.41
N ASN A 87 17.87 -16.68 -3.49
CA ASN A 87 18.72 -16.24 -2.36
C ASN A 87 18.82 -14.69 -2.24
N ARG A 88 17.87 -13.95 -2.82
CA ARG A 88 17.90 -12.49 -2.84
C ARG A 88 17.28 -11.91 -1.58
N ASP A 89 17.97 -10.97 -0.95
CA ASP A 89 17.40 -10.17 0.14
C ASP A 89 16.31 -9.25 -0.42
N HIS A 90 15.20 -9.11 0.29
CA HIS A 90 14.11 -8.24 -0.12
C HIS A 90 13.87 -7.16 0.93
N SER A 91 13.63 -5.92 0.49
CA SER A 91 13.25 -4.81 1.36
C SER A 91 12.11 -4.01 0.73
N ALA A 92 11.25 -3.46 1.58
CA ALA A 92 10.17 -2.59 1.13
C ALA A 92 10.63 -1.13 1.06
N GLY A 93 10.15 -0.37 0.08
CA GLY A 93 10.49 1.04 -0.09
C GLY A 93 9.40 1.84 -0.78
N THR A 94 9.58 3.15 -0.84
CA THR A 94 8.67 4.09 -1.51
C THR A 94 9.37 4.72 -2.70
N VAL A 95 8.90 4.43 -3.92
CA VAL A 95 9.26 4.94 -5.27
C VAL A 95 10.76 5.03 -5.65
N LEU A 96 11.72 5.29 -4.76
CA LEU A 96 13.12 5.63 -5.11
C LEU A 96 14.21 5.07 -4.19
N SER A 97 13.88 4.42 -3.07
CA SER A 97 14.88 3.74 -2.23
C SER A 97 14.24 2.67 -1.34
N PRO A 98 14.94 1.55 -1.07
CA PRO A 98 14.53 0.63 -0.01
C PRO A 98 14.52 1.39 1.33
N SER A 99 13.61 1.01 2.23
CA SER A 99 13.63 1.54 3.60
C SER A 99 14.84 0.95 4.33
N GLU A 100 15.57 1.79 5.07
CA GLU A 100 16.53 1.35 6.09
C GLU A 100 15.85 0.49 7.17
#